data_AF-A0A7V2PGE9-F1
#
_entry.id   AF-A0A7V2PGE9-F1
#
_cell.length_a   1.000
_cell.length_b   1.000
_cell.length_c   1.000
_cell.angle_alpha   90.00
_cell.angle_beta   90.00
_cell.angle_gamma   90.00
#
_symmetry.space_group_name_H-M   'P 1'
#
loop_
_entity.id
_entity.type
_entity.pdbx_description
1 polymer ?
#
loop_
_entity_poly.entity_id
_entity_poly.type
_entity_poly.pdbx_seq_one_letter_code
_entity_poly.pdbx_strand_id
1 'polypeptide(L)'
;MGQRALSLIVLLAVVILIAVLLPYYFDFSSGGAVVTASAVEDGIYRLVNEERREAGLTALSRDSWLDTMAKEYAASGHSLLVELSSDIHYLMCNCWWVTYAGGSSPQLRENTAREQVDYCLEIEDFRETMLRSDARATGVGVATVGDKVYYTQVFDVLNAGDGKGEPIALQENAVAEDPSWEELKEFLRHDDTDEQLYMPGLFVCADFANMLHDRAESLGIRAAYVSVDFVDGPGHAMNAFDTIDKGRVYIDCTGPGLNVAVSGELLDSQDTPISYDKVAYIASGQEYGLISLDQVYNFEYDFYERWKQDWEDYHTKVELYNQTSDPEEQEALLWELELLQLSLGDYRWEPLGTVERFYVHW
;
A
#
# COMPACT_ATOMS: atom_id res chain seq x y z
N MET A 1 26.31 -5.34 -24.50
CA MET A 1 25.32 -4.48 -25.18
C MET A 1 24.17 -5.35 -25.63
N GLY A 2 23.10 -5.37 -24.84
CA GLY A 2 21.92 -6.21 -25.08
C GLY A 2 21.14 -6.36 -23.78
N GLN A 3 19.87 -5.97 -23.80
CA GLN A 3 18.85 -6.21 -22.76
C GLN A 3 19.07 -5.60 -21.36
N ARG A 4 19.35 -4.28 -21.30
CA ARG A 4 19.18 -3.46 -20.08
C ARG A 4 18.34 -2.19 -20.31
N ALA A 5 17.50 -2.17 -21.34
CA ALA A 5 16.85 -0.94 -21.80
C ALA A 5 15.32 -1.02 -21.98
N LEU A 6 14.65 -2.00 -21.34
CA LEU A 6 13.19 -2.15 -21.50
C LEU A 6 12.38 -2.30 -20.20
N SER A 7 13.00 -2.26 -19.01
CA SER A 7 12.30 -2.30 -17.70
C SER A 7 12.12 -0.92 -17.05
N LEU A 8 12.15 0.17 -17.82
CA LEU A 8 11.94 1.54 -17.32
C LEU A 8 10.60 2.14 -17.76
N ILE A 9 9.71 1.33 -18.36
CA ILE A 9 8.43 1.79 -18.93
C ILE A 9 7.20 1.21 -18.20
N VAL A 10 7.37 0.37 -17.17
CA VAL A 10 6.24 -0.23 -16.42
C VAL A 10 6.11 0.30 -14.99
N LEU A 11 7.05 1.13 -14.51
CA LEU A 11 7.00 1.73 -13.17
C LEU A 11 6.62 3.22 -13.21
N LEU A 12 5.52 3.54 -13.87
CA LEU A 12 4.87 4.87 -13.83
C LEU A 12 3.55 4.81 -14.60
N ALA A 13 2.65 3.91 -14.17
CA ALA A 13 1.22 4.16 -14.32
C ALA A 13 0.74 4.96 -13.10
N VAL A 14 1.49 6.00 -12.71
CA VAL A 14 0.82 7.14 -12.09
C VAL A 14 0.02 7.71 -13.24
N VAL A 15 -1.30 7.60 -13.19
CA VAL A 15 -2.17 8.42 -14.04
C VAL A 15 -1.93 9.86 -13.59
N ILE A 16 -0.84 10.45 -14.07
CA ILE A 16 -0.57 11.87 -14.02
C ILE A 16 -1.50 12.47 -15.05
N LEU A 17 -2.76 12.70 -14.67
CA LEU A 17 -3.59 13.63 -15.41
C LEU A 17 -3.27 15.05 -14.94
N ILE A 18 -2.05 15.51 -15.19
CA ILE A 18 -1.78 16.96 -15.23
C ILE A 18 -2.45 17.45 -16.51
N ALA A 19 -3.74 17.78 -16.40
CA ALA A 19 -4.45 18.50 -17.45
C ALA A 19 -3.87 19.92 -17.54
N VAL A 20 -2.83 20.09 -18.37
CA VAL A 20 -2.43 21.41 -18.87
C VAL A 20 -3.44 21.81 -19.93
N LEU A 21 -4.60 22.34 -19.52
CA LEU A 21 -5.56 22.91 -20.47
C LEU A 21 -6.03 24.30 -20.03
N LEU A 22 -5.64 25.24 -20.89
CA LEU A 22 -6.22 26.54 -21.26
C LEU A 22 -6.90 27.37 -20.16
N PRO A 23 -6.49 28.64 -19.97
CA PRO A 23 -7.20 29.56 -19.09
C PRO A 23 -8.59 29.81 -19.67
N TYR A 24 -9.58 29.06 -19.20
CA TYR A 24 -10.96 29.48 -19.28
C TYR A 24 -11.04 30.77 -18.47
N TYR A 25 -11.18 31.88 -19.18
CA TYR A 25 -11.51 33.16 -18.59
C TYR A 25 -12.94 33.04 -18.03
N PHE A 26 -13.06 32.58 -16.79
CA PHE A 26 -14.29 32.75 -16.03
C PHE A 26 -14.56 34.25 -15.91
N ASP A 27 -15.72 34.69 -16.41
CA ASP A 27 -16.18 36.06 -16.25
C ASP A 27 -16.61 36.27 -14.79
N PHE A 28 -15.65 36.60 -13.92
CA PHE A 28 -15.80 36.77 -12.46
C PHE A 28 -16.60 38.03 -12.06
N SER A 29 -17.61 38.42 -12.83
CA SER A 29 -18.42 39.63 -12.59
C SER A 29 -19.64 39.41 -11.66
N SER A 30 -19.74 38.29 -10.94
CA SER A 30 -20.78 38.06 -9.93
C SER A 30 -20.37 38.60 -8.55
N GLY A 31 -21.01 39.67 -8.09
CA GLY A 31 -20.76 40.35 -6.81
C GLY A 31 -21.16 39.58 -5.54
N GLY A 32 -20.70 38.34 -5.38
CA GLY A 32 -20.85 37.54 -4.17
C GLY A 32 -19.91 37.98 -3.04
N ALA A 33 -20.28 37.66 -1.79
CA ALA A 33 -19.42 37.92 -0.64
C ALA A 33 -18.13 37.09 -0.72
N VAL A 34 -17.03 37.65 -0.22
CA VAL A 34 -15.76 36.93 -0.06
C VAL A 34 -15.90 35.93 1.08
N VAL A 35 -15.49 34.69 0.85
CA VAL A 35 -15.58 33.59 1.83
C VAL A 35 -14.19 33.05 2.17
N THR A 36 -14.09 32.27 3.25
CA THR A 36 -12.84 31.62 3.67
C THR A 36 -12.59 30.33 2.89
N ALA A 37 -11.34 29.84 2.88
CA ALA A 37 -11.00 28.53 2.31
C ALA A 37 -11.82 27.40 2.94
N SER A 38 -11.95 27.39 4.28
CA SER A 38 -12.78 26.41 5.00
C SER A 38 -14.26 26.46 4.59
N ALA A 39 -14.83 27.63 4.31
CA ALA A 39 -16.20 27.72 3.80
C ALA A 39 -16.33 27.12 2.39
N VAL A 40 -15.30 27.23 1.55
CA VAL A 40 -15.25 26.57 0.24
C VAL A 40 -15.08 25.06 0.39
N GLU A 41 -14.21 24.59 1.28
CA GLU A 41 -14.02 23.16 1.60
C GLU A 41 -15.35 22.51 2.04
N ASP A 42 -16.06 23.13 2.98
CA ASP A 42 -17.37 22.68 3.46
C ASP A 42 -18.40 22.67 2.33
N GLY A 43 -18.34 23.69 1.46
CA GLY A 43 -19.15 23.80 0.27
C GLY A 43 -18.91 22.63 -0.68
N ILE A 44 -17.66 22.37 -1.07
CA ILE A 44 -17.28 21.26 -1.96
C ILE A 44 -17.74 19.93 -1.36
N TYR A 45 -17.41 19.64 -0.10
CA TYR A 45 -17.84 18.41 0.58
C TYR A 45 -19.37 18.20 0.51
N ARG A 46 -20.17 19.23 0.83
CA ARG A 46 -21.63 19.16 0.78
C ARG A 46 -22.12 18.89 -0.65
N LEU A 47 -21.57 19.61 -1.62
CA LEU A 47 -21.98 19.54 -3.02
C LEU A 47 -21.64 18.20 -3.66
N VAL A 48 -20.44 17.67 -3.42
CA VAL A 48 -20.06 16.32 -3.88
C VAL A 48 -21.05 15.28 -3.35
N ASN A 49 -21.46 15.39 -2.08
CA ASN A 49 -22.47 14.50 -1.51
C ASN A 49 -23.90 14.73 -2.05
N GLU A 50 -24.21 15.90 -2.60
CA GLU A 50 -25.43 16.11 -3.38
C GLU A 50 -25.37 15.31 -4.68
N GLU A 51 -24.30 15.48 -5.46
CA GLU A 51 -24.09 14.76 -6.74
C GLU A 51 -24.08 13.24 -6.55
N ARG A 52 -23.41 12.74 -5.51
CA ARG A 52 -23.39 11.30 -5.18
C ARG A 52 -24.80 10.76 -4.91
N ARG A 53 -25.62 11.48 -4.15
CA ARG A 53 -27.01 11.06 -3.89
C ARG A 53 -27.86 11.07 -5.15
N GLU A 54 -27.66 12.04 -6.03
CA GLU A 54 -28.34 12.09 -7.34
C GLU A 54 -27.94 10.90 -8.23
N ALA A 55 -26.69 10.45 -8.13
CA ALA A 55 -26.19 9.23 -8.78
C ALA A 55 -26.61 7.92 -8.07
N GLY A 56 -27.35 7.97 -6.96
CA GLY A 56 -27.78 6.79 -6.20
C GLY A 56 -26.69 6.16 -5.32
N LEU A 57 -25.62 6.90 -5.02
CA LEU A 57 -24.49 6.47 -4.20
C LEU A 57 -24.65 6.91 -2.74
N THR A 58 -23.98 6.18 -1.84
CA THR A 58 -23.87 6.55 -0.42
C THR A 58 -23.07 7.84 -0.27
N ALA A 59 -23.50 8.70 0.65
CA ALA A 59 -22.77 9.92 1.00
C ALA A 59 -21.45 9.58 1.71
N LEU A 60 -20.39 10.32 1.36
CA LEU A 60 -19.09 10.24 1.99
C LEU A 60 -19.14 10.86 3.38
N SER A 61 -18.56 10.16 4.35
CA SER A 61 -18.19 10.76 5.62
C SER A 61 -17.04 11.76 5.42
N ARG A 62 -16.93 12.77 6.30
CA ARG A 62 -15.80 13.70 6.28
C ARG A 62 -14.76 13.23 7.27
N ASP A 63 -13.55 13.01 6.79
CA ASP A 63 -12.44 12.55 7.60
C ASP A 63 -11.43 13.69 7.84
N SER A 64 -11.10 13.95 9.11
CA SER A 64 -10.23 15.06 9.49
C SER A 64 -8.75 14.82 9.14
N TRP A 65 -8.32 13.57 9.09
CA TRP A 65 -6.96 13.21 8.67
C TRP A 65 -6.82 13.39 7.16
N LEU A 66 -7.80 12.94 6.38
CA LEU A 66 -7.87 13.22 4.93
C LEU A 66 -7.92 14.73 4.65
N ASP A 67 -8.70 15.52 5.41
CA ASP A 67 -8.73 16.98 5.29
C ASP A 67 -7.33 17.58 5.50
N THR A 68 -6.60 17.08 6.50
CA THR A 68 -5.26 17.59 6.84
C THR A 68 -4.28 17.33 5.69
N MET A 69 -4.24 16.10 5.16
CA MET A 69 -3.41 15.76 4.02
C MET A 69 -3.78 16.58 2.77
N ALA A 70 -5.07 16.70 2.48
CA ALA A 70 -5.56 17.47 1.34
C ALA A 70 -5.11 18.94 1.42
N LYS A 71 -5.18 19.54 2.62
CA LYS A 71 -4.75 20.92 2.89
C LYS A 71 -3.24 21.10 2.73
N GLU A 72 -2.45 20.19 3.29
CA GLU A 72 -0.99 20.22 3.17
C GLU A 72 -0.56 20.09 1.71
N TYR A 73 -1.18 19.18 0.96
CA TYR A 73 -0.86 18.99 -0.45
C TYR A 73 -1.29 20.20 -1.31
N ALA A 74 -2.49 20.74 -1.11
CA ALA A 74 -2.92 21.98 -1.77
C ALA A 74 -2.00 23.16 -1.43
N ALA A 75 -1.61 23.32 -0.16
CA ALA A 75 -0.72 24.40 0.30
C ALA A 75 0.70 24.29 -0.26
N SER A 76 1.13 23.08 -0.61
CA SER A 76 2.40 22.84 -1.31
C SER A 76 2.37 23.25 -2.78
N GLY A 77 1.19 23.63 -3.31
CA GLY A 77 0.98 23.87 -4.74
C GLY A 77 1.04 22.59 -5.57
N HIS A 78 0.59 21.46 -4.99
CA HIS A 78 0.70 20.10 -5.55
C HIS A 78 2.15 19.72 -5.87
N SER A 79 3.05 19.95 -4.90
CA SER A 79 4.45 19.60 -5.03
C SER A 79 4.63 18.09 -5.02
N LEU A 80 5.26 17.54 -6.05
CA LEU A 80 5.61 16.12 -6.13
C LEU A 80 6.40 15.64 -4.90
N LEU A 81 7.22 16.51 -4.29
CA LEU A 81 7.95 16.16 -3.07
C LEU A 81 7.02 15.91 -1.87
N VAL A 82 5.92 16.66 -1.76
CA VAL A 82 4.93 16.46 -0.68
C VAL A 82 4.09 15.23 -0.94
N GLU A 83 3.72 14.99 -2.19
CA GLU A 83 3.04 13.74 -2.59
C GLU A 83 3.87 12.51 -2.22
N LEU A 84 5.12 12.45 -2.71
CA LEU A 84 6.02 11.31 -2.49
C LEU A 84 6.52 11.18 -1.05
N SER A 85 6.25 12.15 -0.17
CA SER A 85 6.63 12.07 1.25
C SER A 85 5.43 11.92 2.18
N SER A 86 4.20 11.86 1.65
CA SER A 86 2.98 11.68 2.44
C SER A 86 2.18 10.48 1.96
N ASP A 87 1.21 10.08 2.78
CA ASP A 87 0.33 8.95 2.49
C ASP A 87 -0.66 9.25 1.37
N ILE A 88 -0.80 10.52 0.96
CA ILE A 88 -1.68 10.92 -0.15
C ILE A 88 -1.31 10.21 -1.46
N HIS A 89 -0.05 9.82 -1.63
CA HIS A 89 0.40 9.07 -2.80
C HIS A 89 -0.32 7.72 -2.95
N TYR A 90 -0.70 7.09 -1.84
CA TYR A 90 -1.39 5.80 -1.81
C TYR A 90 -2.91 5.92 -1.88
N LEU A 91 -3.44 7.13 -2.00
CA LEU A 91 -4.87 7.40 -2.00
C LEU A 91 -5.30 8.10 -3.29
N MET A 92 -6.48 7.74 -3.78
CA MET A 92 -7.06 8.42 -4.93
C MET A 92 -7.40 9.86 -4.55
N CYS A 93 -7.05 10.80 -5.43
CA CYS A 93 -7.35 12.20 -5.24
C CYS A 93 -7.66 12.94 -6.53
N ASN A 94 -8.54 13.93 -6.43
CA ASN A 94 -8.73 14.95 -7.45
C ASN A 94 -7.92 16.19 -7.05
N CYS A 95 -7.02 16.64 -7.92
CA CYS A 95 -6.16 17.80 -7.68
C CYS A 95 -6.21 18.75 -8.88
N TRP A 96 -6.56 20.01 -8.64
CA TRP A 96 -6.61 21.04 -9.69
C TRP A 96 -6.34 22.44 -9.12
N TRP A 97 -6.10 23.42 -9.99
CA TRP A 97 -5.92 24.80 -9.57
C TRP A 97 -6.53 25.79 -10.56
N VAL A 98 -6.87 26.98 -10.06
CA VAL A 98 -7.38 28.10 -10.84
C VAL A 98 -6.40 29.27 -10.71
N THR A 99 -6.08 29.92 -11.83
CA THR A 99 -5.19 31.10 -11.86
C THR A 99 -6.01 32.39 -11.97
N TYR A 100 -5.74 33.37 -11.11
CA TYR A 100 -6.43 34.65 -11.09
C TYR A 100 -5.56 35.75 -11.71
N ALA A 101 -5.99 36.31 -12.83
CA ALA A 101 -5.28 37.41 -13.47
C ALA A 101 -5.51 38.75 -12.75
N GLY A 102 -4.52 39.66 -12.81
CA GLY A 102 -4.71 41.07 -12.43
C GLY A 102 -3.97 41.54 -11.17
N GLY A 103 -3.05 40.74 -10.61
CA GLY A 103 -2.13 41.18 -9.55
C GLY A 103 -2.78 41.43 -8.18
N SER A 104 -4.09 41.19 -8.05
CA SER A 104 -4.78 41.14 -6.75
C SER A 104 -4.80 39.70 -6.24
N SER A 105 -4.71 39.53 -4.92
CA SER A 105 -4.80 38.20 -4.30
C SER A 105 -6.12 37.53 -4.70
N PRO A 106 -6.12 36.23 -5.07
CA PRO A 106 -7.34 35.49 -5.35
C PRO A 106 -8.39 35.67 -4.26
N GLN A 107 -9.65 35.88 -4.66
CA GLN A 107 -10.78 35.98 -3.75
C GLN A 107 -11.73 34.82 -3.99
N LEU A 108 -11.89 33.99 -2.98
CA LEU A 108 -12.91 32.96 -2.94
C LEU A 108 -14.26 33.62 -2.67
N ARG A 109 -15.30 33.20 -3.38
CA ARG A 109 -16.67 33.73 -3.29
C ARG A 109 -17.66 32.62 -2.96
N GLU A 110 -18.87 33.02 -2.57
CA GLU A 110 -19.94 32.08 -2.20
C GLU A 110 -20.24 31.00 -3.27
N ASN A 111 -20.07 31.32 -4.55
CA ASN A 111 -20.26 30.41 -5.68
C ASN A 111 -19.03 29.53 -5.98
N THR A 112 -17.86 29.82 -5.42
CA THR A 112 -16.61 29.12 -5.78
C THR A 112 -16.71 27.61 -5.60
N ALA A 113 -17.30 27.14 -4.49
CA ALA A 113 -17.46 25.70 -4.26
C ALA A 113 -18.29 25.01 -5.35
N ARG A 114 -19.40 25.63 -5.79
CA ARG A 114 -20.25 25.10 -6.88
C ARG A 114 -19.50 25.06 -8.19
N GLU A 115 -18.85 26.17 -8.55
CA GLU A 115 -18.05 26.26 -9.78
C GLU A 115 -16.97 25.17 -9.84
N GLN A 116 -16.33 24.86 -8.71
CA GLN A 116 -15.29 23.84 -8.67
C GLN A 116 -15.84 22.41 -8.75
N VAL A 117 -17.00 22.13 -8.14
CA VAL A 117 -17.65 20.81 -8.28
C VAL A 117 -18.17 20.61 -9.70
N ASP A 118 -18.77 21.64 -10.30
CA ASP A 118 -19.21 21.61 -11.70
C ASP A 118 -18.01 21.33 -12.63
N TYR A 119 -16.87 21.98 -12.39
CA TYR A 119 -15.62 21.69 -13.11
C TYR A 119 -15.19 20.22 -12.96
N CYS A 120 -15.23 19.66 -11.75
CA CYS A 120 -14.89 18.25 -11.53
C CYS A 120 -15.85 17.29 -12.25
N LEU A 121 -17.13 17.63 -12.39
CA LEU A 121 -18.10 16.83 -13.13
C LEU A 121 -17.86 16.85 -14.65
N GLU A 122 -17.30 17.94 -15.17
CA GLU A 122 -16.99 18.08 -16.61
C GLU A 122 -15.77 17.26 -17.03
N ILE A 123 -14.80 17.05 -16.12
CA ILE A 123 -13.61 16.24 -16.36
C ILE A 123 -13.89 14.77 -16.02
N GLU A 124 -13.75 13.88 -17.00
CA GLU A 124 -14.11 12.46 -16.88
C GLU A 124 -13.43 11.77 -15.69
N ASP A 125 -12.11 11.80 -15.59
CA ASP A 125 -11.35 11.16 -14.51
C ASP A 125 -11.72 11.72 -13.11
N PHE A 126 -11.99 13.03 -13.01
CA PHE A 126 -12.40 13.64 -11.75
C PHE A 126 -13.80 13.23 -11.35
N ARG A 127 -14.73 13.17 -12.32
CA ARG A 127 -16.08 12.69 -12.13
C ARG A 127 -16.08 11.22 -11.71
N GLU A 128 -15.28 10.37 -12.37
CA GLU A 128 -15.17 8.95 -12.02
C GLU A 128 -14.64 8.77 -10.60
N THR A 129 -13.55 9.45 -10.23
CA THR A 129 -12.98 9.40 -8.88
C THR A 129 -13.99 9.88 -7.83
N MET A 130 -14.68 10.98 -8.09
CA MET A 130 -15.67 11.57 -7.18
C MET A 130 -16.91 10.70 -6.98
N LEU A 131 -17.30 9.94 -8.02
CA LEU A 131 -18.47 9.06 -8.03
C LEU A 131 -18.10 7.58 -7.85
N ARG A 132 -16.92 7.29 -7.33
CA ARG A 132 -16.52 5.95 -6.93
C ARG A 132 -17.46 5.39 -5.86
N SER A 133 -18.00 4.20 -6.12
CA SER A 133 -18.98 3.55 -5.25
C SER A 133 -18.36 2.93 -3.99
N ASP A 134 -17.07 2.62 -4.04
CA ASP A 134 -16.27 2.07 -2.96
C ASP A 134 -15.71 3.13 -2.00
N ALA A 135 -15.71 4.41 -2.38
CA ALA A 135 -15.33 5.50 -1.46
C ALA A 135 -16.37 5.67 -0.33
N ARG A 136 -15.90 5.72 0.92
CA ARG A 136 -16.72 5.87 2.14
C ARG A 136 -16.45 7.19 2.87
N ALA A 137 -15.28 7.77 2.68
CA ALA A 137 -14.81 8.99 3.32
C ALA A 137 -14.05 9.90 2.34
N THR A 138 -13.99 11.19 2.69
CA THR A 138 -13.22 12.17 1.91
C THR A 138 -12.68 13.28 2.79
N GLY A 139 -11.58 13.87 2.33
CA GLY A 139 -11.04 15.12 2.84
C GLY A 139 -10.89 16.14 1.72
N VAL A 140 -11.08 17.43 2.05
CA VAL A 140 -10.99 18.55 1.12
C VAL A 140 -10.03 19.60 1.64
N GLY A 141 -9.11 20.04 0.77
CA GLY A 141 -8.15 21.09 1.05
C GLY A 141 -8.16 22.17 -0.01
N VAL A 142 -8.18 23.44 0.44
CA VAL A 142 -8.09 24.60 -0.45
C VAL A 142 -6.98 25.54 0.04
N ALA A 143 -6.06 25.90 -0.84
CA ALA A 143 -4.96 26.81 -0.51
C ALA A 143 -4.70 27.84 -1.60
N THR A 144 -4.37 29.06 -1.21
CA THR A 144 -3.93 30.11 -2.14
C THR A 144 -2.42 30.21 -2.11
N VAL A 145 -1.78 30.02 -3.27
CA VAL A 145 -0.32 30.11 -3.44
C VAL A 145 -0.03 31.06 -4.60
N GLY A 146 0.43 32.27 -4.28
CA GLY A 146 0.65 33.32 -5.28
C GLY A 146 -0.67 33.82 -5.88
N ASP A 147 -0.77 33.77 -7.20
CA ASP A 147 -1.96 34.12 -7.99
C ASP A 147 -2.88 32.92 -8.28
N LYS A 148 -2.61 31.78 -7.66
CA LYS A 148 -3.36 30.54 -7.85
C LYS A 148 -4.09 30.11 -6.59
N VAL A 149 -5.24 29.47 -6.80
CA VAL A 149 -5.93 28.69 -5.77
C VAL A 149 -5.86 27.22 -6.16
N TYR A 150 -5.31 26.41 -5.27
CA TYR A 150 -5.17 24.97 -5.39
C TYR A 150 -6.28 24.29 -4.60
N TYR A 151 -6.86 23.25 -5.19
CA TYR A 151 -7.91 22.43 -4.64
C TYR A 151 -7.44 20.97 -4.65
N THR A 152 -7.70 20.28 -3.56
CA THR A 152 -7.42 18.85 -3.42
C THR A 152 -8.61 18.20 -2.74
N GLN A 153 -9.10 17.11 -3.32
CA GLN A 153 -10.05 16.21 -2.68
C GLN A 153 -9.44 14.82 -2.64
N VAL A 154 -9.27 14.26 -1.44
CA VAL A 154 -8.72 12.92 -1.21
C VAL A 154 -9.86 11.99 -0.83
N PHE A 155 -9.82 10.76 -1.29
CA PHE A 155 -10.79 9.71 -0.99
C PHE A 155 -10.09 8.58 -0.24
N ASP A 156 -10.82 7.88 0.62
CA ASP A 156 -10.37 6.66 1.29
C ASP A 156 -10.37 5.46 0.34
N VAL A 157 -9.78 5.63 -0.84
CA VAL A 157 -9.69 4.60 -1.87
C VAL A 157 -8.22 4.45 -2.23
N LEU A 158 -7.74 3.21 -2.26
CA LEU A 158 -6.37 2.89 -2.64
C LEU A 158 -6.06 3.38 -4.06
N ASN A 159 -4.92 4.06 -4.19
CA ASN A 159 -4.29 4.36 -5.46
C ASN A 159 -3.28 3.25 -5.80
N ALA A 160 -3.77 2.03 -5.98
CA ALA A 160 -2.99 0.86 -6.38
C ALA A 160 -3.64 0.21 -7.60
N GLY A 161 -2.82 -0.38 -8.46
CA GLY A 161 -3.28 -1.12 -9.65
C GLY A 161 -2.98 -2.61 -9.53
N ASP A 162 -3.88 -3.44 -10.05
CA ASP A 162 -3.70 -4.87 -10.22
C ASP A 162 -2.66 -5.18 -11.32
N GLY A 163 -2.44 -6.46 -11.61
CA GLY A 163 -1.47 -6.88 -12.62
C GLY A 163 -1.75 -6.32 -14.02
N LYS A 164 -2.99 -5.93 -14.34
CA LYS A 164 -3.40 -5.35 -15.62
C LYS A 164 -3.42 -3.82 -15.58
N GLY A 165 -3.18 -3.21 -14.42
CA GLY A 165 -3.24 -1.79 -14.19
C GLY A 165 -4.65 -1.27 -13.87
N GLU A 166 -5.60 -2.16 -13.60
CA GLU A 166 -6.94 -1.77 -13.13
C GLU A 166 -6.87 -1.40 -11.64
N PRO A 167 -7.61 -0.39 -11.16
CA PRO A 167 -7.57 -0.01 -9.75
C PRO A 167 -7.97 -1.15 -8.82
N ILE A 168 -7.22 -1.35 -7.74
CA ILE A 168 -7.58 -2.26 -6.64
C ILE A 168 -8.85 -1.74 -5.97
N ALA A 169 -9.82 -2.63 -5.80
CA ALA A 169 -11.07 -2.36 -5.10
C ALA A 169 -11.25 -3.45 -4.04
N LEU A 170 -11.13 -3.05 -2.77
CA LEU A 170 -11.24 -3.95 -1.64
C LEU A 170 -12.71 -4.20 -1.26
N GLN A 171 -13.02 -5.43 -0.88
CA GLN A 171 -14.31 -5.82 -0.32
C GLN A 171 -14.22 -5.85 1.20
N GLU A 172 -14.58 -4.74 1.83
CA GLU A 172 -14.54 -4.62 3.27
C GLU A 172 -15.84 -5.11 3.92
N ASN A 173 -15.72 -5.72 5.09
CA ASN A 173 -16.81 -6.18 5.91
C ASN A 173 -16.84 -5.37 7.22
N ALA A 174 -17.83 -4.48 7.34
CA ALA A 174 -17.98 -3.59 8.50
C ALA A 174 -18.20 -4.31 9.85
N VAL A 175 -18.41 -5.63 9.85
CA VAL A 175 -18.50 -6.45 11.07
C VAL A 175 -17.36 -7.46 11.21
N ALA A 176 -16.32 -7.39 10.37
CA ALA A 176 -15.12 -8.19 10.55
C ALA A 176 -14.39 -7.79 11.84
N GLU A 177 -13.80 -8.78 12.51
CA GLU A 177 -13.14 -8.62 13.81
C GLU A 177 -11.67 -9.02 13.73
N ASP A 178 -10.89 -8.48 14.66
CA ASP A 178 -9.47 -8.77 14.82
C ASP A 178 -9.29 -10.24 15.28
N PRO A 179 -8.54 -11.09 14.56
CA PRO A 179 -8.38 -12.50 14.91
C PRO A 179 -7.37 -12.70 16.06
N SER A 180 -7.38 -13.86 16.70
CA SER A 180 -6.17 -14.34 17.40
C SER A 180 -5.11 -14.82 16.40
N TRP A 181 -3.85 -14.90 16.83
CA TRP A 181 -2.79 -15.44 15.97
C TRP A 181 -3.06 -16.88 15.51
N GLU A 182 -3.65 -17.72 16.37
CA GLU A 182 -3.99 -19.09 15.98
C GLU A 182 -5.13 -19.14 14.96
N GLU A 183 -6.16 -18.29 15.10
CA GLU A 183 -7.24 -18.18 14.11
C GLU A 183 -6.71 -17.68 12.76
N LEU A 184 -5.82 -16.69 12.78
CA LEU A 184 -5.18 -16.18 11.56
C LEU A 184 -4.34 -17.25 10.87
N LYS A 185 -3.51 -18.00 11.61
CA LYS A 185 -2.74 -19.12 11.04
C LYS A 185 -3.63 -20.20 10.45
N GLU A 186 -4.73 -20.53 11.13
CA GLU A 186 -5.67 -21.54 10.63
C GLU A 186 -6.34 -21.09 9.34
N PHE A 187 -6.72 -19.81 9.25
CA PHE A 187 -7.22 -19.21 8.02
C PHE A 187 -6.20 -19.30 6.89
N LEU A 188 -4.96 -18.84 7.10
CA LEU A 188 -3.90 -18.83 6.08
C LEU A 188 -3.63 -20.24 5.55
N ARG A 189 -3.54 -21.24 6.43
CA ARG A 189 -3.33 -22.65 6.03
C ARG A 189 -4.44 -23.26 5.16
N HIS A 190 -5.64 -22.68 5.17
CA HIS A 190 -6.78 -23.13 4.35
C HIS A 190 -7.02 -22.25 3.13
N ASP A 191 -6.41 -21.08 3.07
CA ASP A 191 -6.50 -20.18 1.94
C ASP A 191 -5.51 -20.58 0.85
N ASP A 192 -5.94 -20.55 -0.42
CA ASP A 192 -5.12 -20.95 -1.57
C ASP A 192 -4.54 -19.77 -2.37
N THR A 193 -4.50 -18.56 -1.76
CA THR A 193 -3.95 -17.37 -2.43
C THR A 193 -2.45 -17.54 -2.69
N ASP A 194 -1.70 -18.14 -1.76
CA ASP A 194 -0.26 -18.37 -1.87
C ASP A 194 0.11 -19.42 -2.93
N GLU A 195 -0.86 -20.26 -3.34
CA GLU A 195 -0.69 -21.23 -4.42
C GLU A 195 -0.79 -20.59 -5.83
N GLN A 196 -1.27 -19.35 -5.94
CA GLN A 196 -1.37 -18.67 -7.24
C GLN A 196 0.02 -18.31 -7.79
N LEU A 197 0.17 -18.38 -9.12
CA LEU A 197 1.42 -18.04 -9.78
C LEU A 197 1.54 -16.52 -9.98
N TYR A 198 2.66 -15.94 -9.55
CA TYR A 198 3.01 -14.57 -9.87
C TYR A 198 3.28 -14.42 -11.37
N MET A 199 2.50 -13.57 -12.03
CA MET A 199 2.57 -13.32 -13.46
C MET A 199 2.62 -11.81 -13.74
N PRO A 200 3.79 -11.25 -14.09
CA PRO A 200 3.91 -9.83 -14.44
C PRO A 200 2.91 -9.44 -15.54
N GLY A 201 2.17 -8.34 -15.32
CA GLY A 201 1.18 -7.86 -16.28
C GLY A 201 -0.18 -8.59 -16.23
N LEU A 202 -0.37 -9.53 -15.30
CA LEU A 202 -1.60 -10.33 -15.18
C LEU A 202 -2.06 -10.57 -13.74
N PHE A 203 -1.15 -10.96 -12.86
CA PHE A 203 -1.42 -11.28 -11.45
C PHE A 203 -0.15 -11.03 -10.63
N VAL A 204 -0.08 -9.88 -9.98
CA VAL A 204 1.11 -9.39 -9.24
C VAL A 204 0.80 -9.28 -7.76
N CYS A 205 1.75 -8.82 -6.94
CA CYS A 205 1.60 -8.76 -5.47
C CYS A 205 0.34 -8.00 -5.02
N ALA A 206 -0.07 -6.97 -5.77
CA ALA A 206 -1.33 -6.26 -5.53
C ALA A 206 -2.56 -7.17 -5.65
N ASP A 207 -2.59 -8.08 -6.63
CA ASP A 207 -3.67 -9.06 -6.78
C ASP A 207 -3.68 -10.08 -5.63
N PHE A 208 -2.52 -10.57 -5.19
CA PHE A 208 -2.42 -11.46 -4.03
C PHE A 208 -2.95 -10.77 -2.77
N ALA A 209 -2.49 -9.55 -2.49
CA ALA A 209 -2.91 -8.79 -1.32
C ALA A 209 -4.40 -8.46 -1.34
N ASN A 210 -4.95 -8.12 -2.51
CA ASN A 210 -6.39 -7.91 -2.69
C ASN A 210 -7.19 -9.20 -2.46
N MET A 211 -6.74 -10.31 -3.05
CA MET A 211 -7.40 -11.60 -2.93
C MET A 211 -7.44 -12.11 -1.48
N LEU A 212 -6.31 -12.05 -0.78
CA LEU A 212 -6.23 -12.49 0.62
C LEU A 212 -7.08 -11.58 1.53
N HIS A 213 -7.03 -10.27 1.31
CA HIS A 213 -7.86 -9.29 2.02
C HIS A 213 -9.35 -9.64 1.90
N ASP A 214 -9.85 -9.73 0.67
CA ASP A 214 -11.28 -9.95 0.41
C ASP A 214 -11.78 -11.29 0.98
N ARG A 215 -10.93 -12.32 0.93
CA ARG A 215 -11.25 -13.63 1.50
C ARG A 215 -11.30 -13.60 3.02
N ALA A 216 -10.35 -12.93 3.67
CA ALA A 216 -10.36 -12.74 5.12
C ALA A 216 -11.63 -11.99 5.56
N GLU A 217 -11.92 -10.85 4.94
CA GLU A 217 -13.10 -10.03 5.22
C GLU A 217 -14.40 -10.80 5.01
N SER A 218 -14.47 -11.64 3.96
CA SER A 218 -15.64 -12.51 3.69
C SER A 218 -15.90 -13.56 4.78
N LEU A 219 -14.85 -13.93 5.53
CA LEU A 219 -14.91 -14.84 6.67
C LEU A 219 -15.06 -14.10 8.02
N GLY A 220 -15.15 -12.77 7.99
CA GLY A 220 -15.26 -11.93 9.18
C GLY A 220 -13.93 -11.71 9.90
N ILE A 221 -12.80 -11.95 9.24
CA ILE A 221 -11.46 -11.64 9.74
C ILE A 221 -11.07 -10.26 9.19
N ARG A 222 -10.83 -9.30 10.08
CA ARG A 222 -10.47 -7.94 9.69
C ARG A 222 -9.06 -7.93 9.10
N ALA A 223 -8.93 -7.44 7.88
CA ALA A 223 -7.67 -7.36 7.15
C ALA A 223 -7.41 -5.93 6.70
N ALA A 224 -6.13 -5.61 6.51
CA ALA A 224 -5.71 -4.40 5.83
C ALA A 224 -4.88 -4.74 4.60
N TYR A 225 -4.91 -3.84 3.62
CA TYR A 225 -3.99 -3.84 2.50
C TYR A 225 -2.78 -2.97 2.84
N VAL A 226 -1.58 -3.42 2.48
CA VAL A 226 -0.32 -2.71 2.75
C VAL A 226 0.42 -2.46 1.47
N SER A 227 0.70 -1.19 1.17
CA SER A 227 1.60 -0.77 0.10
C SER A 227 2.99 -0.50 0.68
N VAL A 228 4.03 -1.01 0.04
CA VAL A 228 5.43 -0.83 0.46
C VAL A 228 6.24 -0.23 -0.68
N ASP A 229 6.98 0.83 -0.38
CA ASP A 229 8.01 1.37 -1.27
C ASP A 229 9.39 0.95 -0.78
N PHE A 230 10.23 0.51 -1.71
CA PHE A 230 11.64 0.24 -1.45
C PHE A 230 12.51 1.41 -1.90
N VAL A 231 13.65 1.57 -1.23
CA VAL A 231 14.69 2.53 -1.63
C VAL A 231 15.13 2.31 -3.08
N ASP A 232 15.24 1.05 -3.48
CA ASP A 232 15.59 0.63 -4.82
C ASP A 232 14.64 -0.49 -5.27
N GLY A 233 14.03 -0.33 -6.44
CA GLY A 233 13.18 -1.37 -7.06
C GLY A 233 11.71 -0.99 -7.17
N PRO A 234 10.87 -1.91 -7.70
CA PRO A 234 9.42 -1.73 -7.71
C PRO A 234 8.86 -1.79 -6.29
N GLY A 235 7.76 -1.09 -6.02
CA GLY A 235 7.00 -1.28 -4.78
C GLY A 235 6.42 -2.69 -4.66
N HIS A 236 5.91 -3.01 -3.47
CA HIS A 236 5.32 -4.31 -3.14
C HIS A 236 4.00 -4.14 -2.39
N ALA A 237 3.19 -5.20 -2.36
CA ALA A 237 1.92 -5.21 -1.64
C ALA A 237 1.77 -6.49 -0.82
N MET A 238 1.15 -6.35 0.35
CA MET A 238 0.88 -7.45 1.28
C MET A 238 -0.33 -7.11 2.17
N ASN A 239 -0.59 -7.92 3.20
CA ASN A 239 -1.67 -7.66 4.16
C ASN A 239 -1.16 -7.41 5.57
N ALA A 240 -1.94 -6.65 6.35
CA ALA A 240 -1.76 -6.52 7.78
C ALA A 240 -3.00 -7.02 8.53
N PHE A 241 -2.77 -7.62 9.69
CA PHE A 241 -3.82 -8.08 10.58
C PHE A 241 -3.48 -7.59 11.99
N ASP A 242 -4.42 -6.90 12.63
CA ASP A 242 -4.31 -6.58 14.05
C ASP A 242 -4.79 -7.84 14.80
N THR A 243 -3.89 -8.53 15.49
CA THR A 243 -4.26 -9.71 16.29
C THR A 243 -4.54 -9.33 17.74
N ILE A 244 -5.48 -10.02 18.37
CA ILE A 244 -5.89 -9.73 19.75
C ILE A 244 -4.84 -10.12 20.80
N ASP A 245 -3.86 -10.97 20.45
CA ASP A 245 -2.90 -11.56 21.39
C ASP A 245 -1.42 -11.37 21.01
N LYS A 246 -1.11 -10.97 19.77
CA LYS A 246 0.26 -10.75 19.28
C LYS A 246 0.51 -9.36 18.69
N GLY A 247 -0.52 -8.50 18.67
CA GLY A 247 -0.44 -7.18 18.03
C GLY A 247 -0.52 -7.28 16.52
N ARG A 248 0.00 -6.28 15.82
CA ARG A 248 -0.04 -6.24 14.35
C ARG A 248 0.95 -7.23 13.75
N VAL A 249 0.49 -8.00 12.78
CA VAL A 249 1.30 -8.90 11.98
C VAL A 249 1.15 -8.57 10.51
N TYR A 250 2.22 -8.74 9.74
CA TYR A 250 2.23 -8.51 8.29
C TYR A 250 2.41 -9.85 7.59
N ILE A 251 1.54 -10.14 6.63
CA ILE A 251 1.51 -11.41 5.92
C ILE A 251 1.74 -11.16 4.44
N ASP A 252 2.79 -11.80 3.91
CA ASP A 252 3.11 -11.82 2.49
C ASP A 252 2.79 -13.21 1.93
N CYS A 253 1.62 -13.32 1.31
CA CYS A 253 1.13 -14.52 0.62
C CYS A 253 1.53 -14.54 -0.86
N THR A 254 2.50 -13.72 -1.31
CA THR A 254 2.91 -13.74 -2.71
C THR A 254 3.49 -15.10 -3.04
N GLY A 255 2.81 -15.78 -3.96
CA GLY A 255 3.08 -17.15 -4.36
C GLY A 255 4.33 -17.34 -5.23
N PRO A 256 4.49 -18.52 -5.85
CA PRO A 256 5.64 -18.83 -6.68
C PRO A 256 5.82 -17.83 -7.83
N GLY A 257 7.07 -17.56 -8.18
CA GLY A 257 7.45 -16.77 -9.37
C GLY A 257 8.02 -15.38 -9.07
N LEU A 258 7.78 -14.81 -7.89
CA LEU A 258 8.46 -13.60 -7.43
C LEU A 258 9.67 -13.93 -6.55
N ASN A 259 9.42 -14.59 -5.42
CA ASN A 259 10.45 -14.95 -4.44
C ASN A 259 10.94 -16.38 -4.66
N VAL A 260 12.25 -16.59 -4.47
CA VAL A 260 12.87 -17.90 -4.55
C VAL A 260 13.19 -18.38 -3.13
N ALA A 261 12.59 -19.49 -2.72
CA ALA A 261 12.95 -20.19 -1.50
C ALA A 261 14.33 -20.85 -1.68
N VAL A 262 15.22 -20.65 -0.72
CA VAL A 262 16.54 -21.29 -0.66
C VAL A 262 16.48 -22.41 0.38
N SER A 263 16.77 -23.64 -0.03
CA SER A 263 16.77 -24.82 0.85
C SER A 263 18.01 -24.85 1.74
N GLY A 264 17.87 -25.35 2.97
CA GLY A 264 19.00 -25.84 3.75
C GLY A 264 19.67 -27.04 3.05
N GLU A 265 21.00 -27.09 3.00
CA GLU A 265 21.76 -28.02 2.14
C GLU A 265 21.96 -29.43 2.72
N LEU A 266 21.74 -29.63 4.02
CA LEU A 266 22.33 -30.76 4.77
C LEU A 266 21.37 -31.91 5.09
N LEU A 267 20.12 -31.61 5.45
CA LEU A 267 19.11 -32.64 5.71
C LEU A 267 18.18 -32.74 4.51
N ASP A 268 17.88 -33.98 4.13
CA ASP A 268 17.00 -34.35 3.03
C ASP A 268 15.64 -33.65 3.22
N SER A 269 15.45 -32.47 2.61
CA SER A 269 14.20 -31.70 2.61
C SER A 269 13.13 -32.35 1.72
N GLN A 270 13.15 -33.69 1.63
CA GLN A 270 12.33 -34.45 0.72
C GLN A 270 10.86 -34.33 1.10
N ASP A 271 10.11 -33.77 0.15
CA ASP A 271 8.67 -33.89 -0.05
C ASP A 271 7.74 -33.05 0.85
N THR A 272 8.23 -32.10 1.65
CA THR A 272 7.32 -31.09 2.26
C THR A 272 6.94 -30.03 1.23
N PRO A 273 5.64 -29.86 0.91
CA PRO A 273 5.19 -28.75 0.08
C PRO A 273 5.62 -27.42 0.69
N ILE A 274 6.26 -26.56 -0.11
CA ILE A 274 6.63 -25.21 0.32
C ILE A 274 5.35 -24.38 0.35
N SER A 275 4.94 -23.95 1.54
CA SER A 275 3.97 -22.86 1.67
C SER A 275 4.65 -21.53 1.38
N TYR A 276 3.97 -20.70 0.62
CA TYR A 276 4.38 -19.34 0.29
C TYR A 276 3.76 -18.32 1.25
N ASP A 277 3.00 -18.73 2.27
CA ASP A 277 2.63 -17.84 3.36
C ASP A 277 3.82 -17.52 4.27
N LYS A 278 4.08 -16.23 4.40
CA LYS A 278 5.24 -15.71 5.13
C LYS A 278 4.79 -14.58 6.05
N VAL A 279 5.41 -14.52 7.22
CA VAL A 279 5.37 -13.30 8.02
C VAL A 279 6.43 -12.35 7.48
N ALA A 280 5.99 -11.14 7.13
CA ALA A 280 6.86 -10.06 6.71
C ALA A 280 7.30 -9.22 7.91
N TYR A 281 8.58 -8.89 7.96
CA TYR A 281 9.17 -7.98 8.95
C TYR A 281 9.57 -6.71 8.21
N ILE A 282 8.85 -5.62 8.51
CA ILE A 282 9.05 -4.34 7.85
C ILE A 282 9.25 -3.22 8.87
N ALA A 283 10.19 -2.33 8.55
CA ALA A 283 10.39 -1.06 9.22
C ALA A 283 11.13 -0.10 8.28
N SER A 284 10.79 1.19 8.28
CA SER A 284 11.49 2.18 7.44
C SER A 284 13.00 2.19 7.71
N GLY A 285 13.78 2.14 6.62
CA GLY A 285 15.23 2.05 6.63
C GLY A 285 15.78 0.65 6.95
N GLN A 286 14.92 -0.35 7.13
CA GLN A 286 15.30 -1.74 7.36
C GLN A 286 15.02 -2.61 6.13
N GLU A 287 15.64 -3.78 6.09
CA GLU A 287 15.42 -4.79 5.06
C GLU A 287 14.01 -5.40 5.16
N TYR A 288 13.45 -5.81 4.03
CA TYR A 288 12.18 -6.52 3.96
C TYR A 288 12.40 -7.99 4.33
N GLY A 289 12.19 -8.32 5.61
CA GLY A 289 12.41 -9.67 6.12
C GLY A 289 11.24 -10.59 5.88
N LEU A 290 11.52 -11.86 5.61
CA LEU A 290 10.52 -12.89 5.35
C LEU A 290 10.87 -14.18 6.12
N ILE A 291 9.95 -14.63 6.96
CA ILE A 291 10.07 -15.92 7.67
C ILE A 291 8.81 -16.74 7.39
N SER A 292 8.97 -18.04 7.14
CA SER A 292 7.84 -18.97 6.98
C SER A 292 6.90 -18.90 8.18
N LEU A 293 5.59 -18.96 7.91
CA LEU A 293 4.53 -18.88 8.92
C LEU A 293 4.76 -19.80 10.14
N ASP A 294 5.26 -21.03 9.90
CA ASP A 294 5.42 -22.05 10.94
C ASP A 294 6.64 -21.83 11.84
N GLN A 295 7.58 -20.96 11.46
CA GLN A 295 8.81 -20.67 12.22
C GLN A 295 8.70 -19.43 13.11
N VAL A 296 7.55 -18.74 13.07
CA VAL A 296 7.37 -17.45 13.77
C VAL A 296 6.64 -17.60 15.10
N TYR A 297 7.25 -17.03 16.14
CA TYR A 297 6.64 -16.91 17.47
C TYR A 297 6.75 -15.49 18.07
N ASN A 298 7.46 -14.58 17.38
CA ASN A 298 7.68 -13.19 17.77
C ASN A 298 7.67 -12.31 16.52
N PHE A 299 7.02 -11.15 16.58
CA PHE A 299 6.76 -10.26 15.44
C PHE A 299 7.60 -8.97 15.48
N GLU A 300 8.45 -8.83 16.49
CA GLU A 300 9.38 -7.71 16.57
C GLU A 300 10.49 -7.84 15.54
N TYR A 301 10.92 -6.73 14.94
CA TYR A 301 11.94 -6.74 13.89
C TYR A 301 13.30 -7.31 14.38
N ASP A 302 13.61 -7.15 15.67
CA ASP A 302 14.83 -7.70 16.27
C ASP A 302 14.86 -9.25 16.29
N PHE A 303 13.70 -9.89 16.19
CA PHE A 303 13.60 -11.33 16.04
C PHE A 303 14.06 -11.77 14.65
N TYR A 304 13.64 -11.06 13.59
CA TYR A 304 14.12 -11.31 12.24
C TYR A 304 15.64 -11.14 12.12
N GLU A 305 16.21 -10.10 12.72
CA GLU A 305 17.66 -9.88 12.74
C GLU A 305 18.43 -11.04 13.40
N ARG A 306 17.91 -11.59 14.50
CA ARG A 306 18.49 -12.78 15.14
C ARG A 306 18.36 -14.03 14.27
N TRP A 307 17.16 -14.27 13.73
CA TRP A 307 16.92 -15.40 12.82
C TRP A 307 17.84 -15.37 11.58
N LYS A 308 18.10 -14.17 11.03
CA LYS A 308 19.06 -13.98 9.94
C LYS A 308 20.49 -14.34 10.36
N GLN A 309 20.91 -13.95 11.57
CA GLN A 309 22.22 -14.33 12.11
C GLN A 309 22.35 -15.85 12.31
N ASP A 310 21.28 -16.50 12.79
CA ASP A 310 21.24 -17.95 12.98
C ASP A 310 21.37 -18.71 11.64
N TRP A 311 20.81 -18.18 10.54
CA TRP A 311 21.03 -18.73 9.19
C TRP A 311 22.48 -18.61 8.71
N GLU A 312 23.15 -17.49 9.00
CA GLU A 312 24.57 -17.33 8.64
C GLU A 312 25.47 -18.25 9.48
N ASP A 313 25.13 -18.47 10.75
CA ASP A 313 25.80 -19.47 11.61
C ASP A 313 25.58 -20.89 11.06
N TYR A 314 24.35 -21.21 10.66
CA TYR A 314 24.02 -22.48 10.02
C TYR A 314 24.88 -22.73 8.78
N HIS A 315 24.95 -21.77 7.83
CA HIS A 315 25.77 -21.90 6.63
C HIS A 315 27.26 -22.07 6.96
N THR A 316 27.78 -21.29 7.89
CA THR A 316 29.18 -21.42 8.34
C THR A 316 29.46 -22.82 8.88
N LYS A 317 28.53 -23.38 9.67
CA LYS A 317 28.64 -24.73 10.21
C LYS A 317 28.50 -25.82 9.16
N VAL A 318 27.64 -25.64 8.15
CA VAL A 318 27.54 -26.53 6.98
C VAL A 318 28.90 -26.63 6.28
N GLU A 319 29.55 -25.50 6.02
CA GLU A 319 30.85 -25.45 5.37
C GLU A 319 31.92 -26.16 6.20
N LEU A 320 31.94 -25.93 7.52
CA LEU A 320 32.86 -26.60 8.45
C LEU A 320 32.63 -28.11 8.48
N TYR A 321 31.37 -28.55 8.57
CA TYR A 321 30.99 -29.97 8.57
C TYR A 321 31.47 -30.68 7.30
N ASN A 322 31.33 -30.03 6.14
CA ASN A 322 31.77 -30.59 4.86
C ASN A 322 33.29 -30.61 4.68
N GLN A 323 34.03 -29.79 5.45
CA GLN A 323 35.49 -29.68 5.37
C GLN A 323 36.22 -30.52 6.42
N THR A 324 35.60 -30.77 7.58
CA THR A 324 36.24 -31.55 8.63
C THR A 324 36.34 -33.03 8.25
N SER A 325 37.41 -33.68 8.72
CA SER A 325 37.60 -35.13 8.63
C SER A 325 37.71 -35.76 10.01
N ASP A 326 37.54 -34.98 11.08
CA ASP A 326 37.53 -35.45 12.46
C ASP A 326 36.12 -35.94 12.82
N PRO A 327 35.92 -37.24 13.11
CA PRO A 327 34.60 -37.77 13.44
C PRO A 327 33.95 -37.13 14.68
N GLU A 328 34.72 -36.74 15.69
CA GLU A 328 34.17 -36.14 16.91
C GLU A 328 33.67 -34.71 16.63
N GLU A 329 34.41 -33.95 15.84
CA GLU A 329 34.00 -32.61 15.39
C GLU A 329 32.79 -32.69 14.44
N GLN A 330 32.77 -33.68 13.55
CA GLN A 330 31.68 -33.91 12.63
C GLN A 330 30.37 -34.25 13.37
N GLU A 331 30.42 -35.11 14.39
CA GLU A 331 29.25 -35.45 15.22
C GLU A 331 28.75 -34.24 16.01
N ALA A 332 29.65 -33.42 16.57
CA ALA A 332 29.27 -32.21 17.29
C ALA A 332 28.60 -31.16 16.37
N LEU A 333 29.17 -30.93 15.18
CA LEU A 333 28.59 -30.02 14.19
C LEU A 333 27.22 -30.49 13.70
N LEU A 334 27.06 -31.80 13.45
CA LEU A 334 25.77 -32.36 13.03
C LEU A 334 24.67 -32.07 14.06
N TRP A 335 24.95 -32.27 15.35
CA TRP A 335 24.01 -31.97 16.42
C TRP A 335 23.61 -30.49 16.47
N GLU A 336 24.58 -29.58 16.31
CA GLU A 336 24.29 -28.14 16.27
C GLU A 336 23.48 -27.73 15.05
N LEU A 337 23.76 -28.33 13.89
CA LEU A 337 23.04 -28.12 12.64
C LEU A 337 21.59 -28.60 12.74
N GLU A 338 21.34 -29.76 13.34
CA GLU A 338 19.99 -30.28 13.59
C GLU A 338 19.19 -29.33 14.51
N LEU A 339 19.82 -28.80 15.57
CA LEU A 339 19.17 -27.83 16.46
C LEU A 339 18.84 -26.51 15.77
N LEU A 340 19.75 -25.98 14.94
CA LEU A 340 19.50 -24.77 14.17
C LEU A 340 18.36 -24.99 13.16
N GLN A 341 18.41 -26.09 12.39
CA GLN A 341 17.39 -26.39 11.40
C GLN A 341 15.98 -26.52 12.00
N LEU A 342 15.85 -27.07 13.21
CA LEU A 342 14.57 -27.12 13.92
C LEU A 342 13.95 -25.73 14.18
N SER A 343 14.78 -24.70 14.34
CA SER A 343 14.32 -23.31 14.56
C SER A 343 14.24 -22.46 13.31
N LEU A 344 15.04 -22.79 12.30
CA LEU A 344 15.15 -22.04 11.04
C LEU A 344 14.12 -22.53 10.01
N GLY A 345 13.71 -23.80 10.10
CA GLY A 345 12.95 -24.49 9.08
C GLY A 345 13.82 -24.94 7.90
N ASP A 346 13.16 -25.51 6.88
CA ASP A 346 13.85 -26.09 5.73
C ASP A 346 14.21 -25.07 4.65
N TYR A 347 13.56 -23.90 4.68
CA TYR A 347 13.69 -22.87 3.65
C TYR A 347 13.83 -21.48 4.25
N ARG A 348 14.62 -20.64 3.57
CA ARG A 348 14.66 -19.20 3.78
C ARG A 348 14.25 -18.45 2.53
N TRP A 349 13.76 -17.24 2.72
CA TRP A 349 13.39 -16.33 1.64
C TRP A 349 14.39 -15.18 1.57
N GLU A 350 14.86 -14.89 0.37
CA GLU A 350 15.69 -13.71 0.15
C GLU A 350 14.84 -12.44 0.32
N PRO A 351 15.42 -11.39 0.93
CA PRO A 351 14.72 -10.15 1.15
C PRO A 351 14.47 -9.40 -0.18
N LEU A 352 13.35 -8.68 -0.25
CA LEU A 352 12.95 -7.94 -1.46
C LEU A 352 13.70 -6.62 -1.67
N GLY A 353 14.20 -6.02 -0.58
CA GLY A 353 14.90 -4.74 -0.62
C GLY A 353 14.88 -4.03 0.72
N THR A 354 15.34 -2.78 0.75
CA THR A 354 15.24 -1.91 1.94
C THR A 354 13.96 -1.10 1.88
N VAL A 355 13.11 -1.23 2.89
CA VAL A 355 11.86 -0.48 3.02
C VAL A 355 12.17 1.00 3.17
N GLU A 356 11.69 1.83 2.25
CA GLU A 356 11.72 3.29 2.39
C GLU A 356 10.55 3.72 3.29
N ARG A 357 9.34 3.30 2.91
CA ARG A 357 8.09 3.61 3.59
C ARG A 357 7.03 2.57 3.26
N PHE A 358 5.95 2.56 4.03
CA PHE A 358 4.78 1.74 3.77
C PHE A 358 3.52 2.41 4.30
N TYR A 359 2.38 2.06 3.71
CA TYR A 359 1.06 2.57 4.07
C TYR A 359 0.10 1.41 4.30
N VAL A 360 -0.66 1.48 5.39
CA VAL A 360 -1.64 0.47 5.80
C VAL A 360 -3.04 1.04 5.60
N HIS A 361 -3.83 0.41 4.76
CA HIS A 361 -5.19 0.79 4.41
C HIS A 361 -6.19 -0.20 5.01
N TRP A 362 -7.14 0.33 5.80
CA TRP A 362 -8.11 -0.42 6.62
C TRP A 362 -9.56 -0.23 6.15
#